data_AF-A0A2A2JAN9-F1
#
_entry.id   AF-A0A2A2JAN9-F1
#
_cell.length_a   1.000
_cell.length_b   1.000
_cell.length_c   1.000
_cell.angle_alpha   90.00
_cell.angle_beta   90.00
_cell.angle_gamma   90.00
#
_symmetry.space_group_name_H-M   'P 1'
#
loop_
_entity.id
_entity.type
_entity.pdbx_description
1 polymer ?
#
loop_
_entity_poly.entity_id
_entity_poly.type
_entity_poly.pdbx_seq_one_letter_code
_entity_poly.pdbx_strand_id
1 'polypeptide(L)'
;MNYCKKLFPPYYKYAVFLFAGFEMIYVTFTLAVSEAYYNSADKILPIVYDMFDDTVKRHKPGFEWTAEEKSQLEMYKMKMMLLYVLSTLGIVICMIIIIPQFFDFNNKRGYRSHLCLVSPKVAWIKFSILAIYVLLLGMAILWVWLDCKSIVTNFFSNFNYAATGEEFVHRLESEFNCVSDDDKEGYDPSKVSPSYAESITFSERSTSIGSSETSPYRDMAIWEAG
;
A
#
# COMPACT_ATOMS: atom_id res chain seq x y z
N MET A 1 -1.42 -13.08 -48.74
CA MET A 1 -2.13 -12.96 -47.44
C MET A 1 -1.60 -13.98 -46.40
N ASN A 2 -0.27 -14.03 -46.18
CA ASN A 2 0.39 -15.05 -45.34
C ASN A 2 1.06 -14.49 -44.07
N TYR A 3 1.06 -13.17 -43.86
CA TYR A 3 1.68 -12.54 -42.69
C TYR A 3 0.81 -12.65 -41.43
N CYS A 4 -0.52 -12.55 -41.55
CA CYS A 4 -1.43 -12.68 -40.39
C CYS A 4 -1.41 -14.08 -39.77
N LYS A 5 -1.15 -15.15 -40.55
CA LYS A 5 -1.00 -16.51 -40.02
C LYS A 5 0.27 -16.72 -39.19
N LYS A 6 1.25 -15.82 -39.26
CA LYS A 6 2.43 -15.79 -38.37
C LYS A 6 2.21 -14.96 -37.11
N LEU A 7 1.19 -14.09 -37.09
CA LEU A 7 0.86 -13.25 -35.94
C LEU A 7 0.00 -13.99 -34.90
N PHE A 8 -0.78 -14.97 -35.36
CA PHE A 8 -1.63 -15.83 -34.54
C PHE A 8 -0.93 -17.17 -34.23
N PRO A 9 -1.26 -17.84 -33.11
CA PRO A 9 -0.55 -19.02 -32.65
C PRO A 9 -0.47 -20.13 -33.72
N PRO A 10 0.63 -20.91 -33.75
CA PRO A 10 1.54 -21.18 -32.63
C PRO A 10 2.69 -20.16 -32.49
N TYR A 11 2.75 -19.50 -31.33
CA TYR A 11 3.88 -18.63 -30.98
C TYR A 11 5.13 -19.47 -30.69
N TYR A 12 6.27 -19.08 -31.26
CA TYR A 12 7.58 -19.62 -30.88
C TYR A 12 7.83 -19.34 -29.38
N LYS A 13 8.54 -20.26 -28.69
CA LYS A 13 8.85 -20.19 -27.25
C LYS A 13 9.27 -18.79 -26.77
N TYR A 14 10.09 -18.10 -27.56
CA TYR A 14 10.59 -16.76 -27.26
C TYR A 14 9.53 -15.65 -27.34
N ALA A 15 8.53 -15.77 -28.23
CA ALA A 15 7.47 -14.78 -28.35
C ALA A 15 6.49 -14.86 -27.17
N VAL A 16 6.12 -16.07 -26.72
CA VAL A 16 5.29 -16.24 -25.51
C VAL A 16 6.01 -15.71 -24.29
N PHE A 17 7.32 -15.98 -24.17
CA PHE A 17 8.13 -15.46 -23.09
C PHE A 17 8.21 -13.94 -23.09
N LEU A 18 8.38 -13.30 -24.26
CA LEU A 18 8.43 -11.84 -24.36
C LEU A 18 7.09 -11.20 -24.00
N PHE A 19 5.98 -11.70 -24.55
CA PHE A 19 4.64 -11.15 -24.26
C PHE A 19 4.23 -11.38 -22.81
N ALA A 20 4.31 -12.61 -22.30
CA ALA A 20 3.93 -12.91 -20.93
C ALA A 20 4.91 -12.30 -19.91
N GLY A 21 6.18 -12.14 -20.26
CA GLY A 21 7.18 -11.45 -19.45
C GLY A 21 6.92 -9.95 -19.35
N PHE A 22 6.60 -9.29 -20.47
CA PHE A 22 6.20 -7.88 -20.45
C PHE A 22 4.91 -7.67 -19.64
N GLU A 23 3.92 -8.54 -19.83
CA GLU A 23 2.70 -8.53 -19.05
C GLU A 23 2.98 -8.72 -17.56
N MET A 24 3.86 -9.64 -17.19
CA MET A 24 4.25 -9.85 -15.79
C MET A 24 4.88 -8.59 -15.18
N ILE A 25 5.76 -7.90 -15.91
CA ILE A 25 6.34 -6.63 -15.44
C ILE A 25 5.26 -5.57 -15.26
N TYR A 26 4.36 -5.43 -16.25
CA TYR A 26 3.26 -4.49 -16.19
C TYR A 26 2.35 -4.74 -14.99
N VAL A 27 1.92 -5.98 -14.80
CA VAL A 27 1.08 -6.40 -13.69
C VAL A 27 1.77 -6.18 -12.34
N THR A 28 3.07 -6.43 -12.25
CA THR A 28 3.87 -6.17 -11.03
C THR A 28 3.92 -4.68 -10.71
N PHE A 29 4.06 -3.83 -11.72
CA PHE A 29 4.01 -2.38 -11.53
C PHE A 29 2.63 -1.93 -11.02
N THR A 30 1.54 -2.41 -11.63
CA THR A 30 0.18 -2.12 -11.16
C THR A 30 -0.05 -2.63 -9.73
N LEU A 31 0.49 -3.80 -9.38
CA LEU A 31 0.45 -4.34 -8.02
C LEU A 31 1.13 -3.39 -7.03
N ALA A 32 2.36 -2.98 -7.30
CA ALA A 32 3.14 -2.12 -6.41
C ALA A 32 2.45 -0.76 -6.18
N VAL A 33 1.92 -0.15 -7.24
CA VAL A 33 1.20 1.12 -7.15
C VAL A 33 -0.10 0.98 -6.33
N SER A 34 -0.88 -0.07 -6.60
CA SER A 34 -2.15 -0.29 -5.90
C SER A 34 -1.95 -0.65 -4.42
N GLU A 35 -0.94 -1.44 -4.09
CA GLU A 35 -0.55 -1.76 -2.72
C GLU A 35 -0.12 -0.52 -1.93
N ALA A 36 0.82 0.26 -2.49
CA ALA A 36 1.31 1.47 -1.85
C ALA A 36 0.18 2.49 -1.62
N TYR A 37 -0.71 2.64 -2.60
CA TYR A 37 -1.86 3.52 -2.48
C TYR A 37 -2.84 3.02 -1.41
N TYR A 38 -3.21 1.73 -1.44
CA TYR A 38 -4.16 1.16 -0.51
C TYR A 38 -3.67 1.26 0.94
N ASN A 39 -2.41 0.90 1.21
CA ASN A 39 -1.81 0.98 2.53
C ASN A 39 -1.76 2.43 3.07
N SER A 40 -1.49 3.39 2.18
CA SER A 40 -1.49 4.82 2.56
C SER A 40 -2.90 5.33 2.83
N ALA A 41 -3.86 4.97 1.97
CA ALA A 41 -5.25 5.38 2.07
C ALA A 41 -5.93 4.80 3.31
N ASP A 42 -5.66 3.54 3.67
CA ASP A 42 -6.26 2.88 4.83
C ASP A 42 -5.89 3.60 6.15
N LYS A 43 -4.69 4.18 6.22
CA LYS A 43 -4.22 4.96 7.37
C LYS A 43 -4.68 6.41 7.34
N ILE A 44 -4.54 7.09 6.20
CA ILE A 44 -4.79 8.54 6.07
C ILE A 44 -6.28 8.85 6.09
N LEU A 45 -7.08 8.11 5.30
CA LEU A 45 -8.50 8.42 5.10
C LEU A 45 -9.32 8.49 6.39
N PRO A 46 -9.21 7.55 7.36
CA PRO A 46 -10.00 7.66 8.59
C PRO A 46 -9.66 8.92 9.40
N ILE A 47 -8.38 9.29 9.49
CA ILE A 47 -7.95 10.51 10.20
C ILE A 47 -8.49 11.75 9.50
N VAL A 48 -8.44 11.77 8.16
CA VAL A 48 -8.93 12.91 7.38
C VAL A 48 -10.45 13.02 7.44
N TYR A 49 -11.19 11.90 7.49
CA TYR A 49 -12.63 11.94 7.72
C TYR A 49 -12.99 12.53 9.06
N ASP A 50 -12.28 12.16 10.14
CA ASP A 50 -12.46 12.77 11.46
C ASP A 50 -12.20 14.29 11.40
N MET A 51 -11.15 14.71 10.68
CA MET A 51 -10.80 16.12 10.51
C MET A 51 -11.86 16.91 9.73
N PHE A 52 -12.42 16.33 8.67
CA PHE A 52 -13.50 16.95 7.90
C PHE A 52 -14.78 17.04 8.71
N ASP A 53 -15.15 15.99 9.43
CA ASP A 53 -16.33 15.97 10.29
C ASP A 53 -16.19 17.01 11.44
N ASP A 54 -14.98 17.20 11.99
CA ASP A 54 -14.72 18.26 12.98
C ASP A 54 -14.79 19.67 12.37
N THR A 55 -14.28 19.85 11.15
CA THR A 55 -14.36 21.15 10.44
C THR A 55 -15.82 21.56 10.17
N VAL A 56 -16.69 20.60 9.82
CA VAL A 56 -18.14 20.84 9.68
C VAL A 56 -18.75 21.25 11.02
N LYS A 57 -18.42 20.54 12.12
CA LYS A 57 -18.92 20.89 13.47
C LYS A 57 -18.50 22.28 13.92
N ARG A 58 -17.31 22.74 13.51
CA ARG A 58 -16.80 24.10 13.76
C ARG A 58 -17.45 25.19 12.89
N HIS A 59 -18.38 24.83 12.00
CA HIS A 59 -19.14 25.76 11.14
C HIS A 59 -18.24 26.73 10.35
N LYS A 60 -17.14 26.23 9.78
CA LYS A 60 -16.25 27.06 8.95
C LYS A 60 -16.99 27.50 7.68
N PRO A 61 -17.10 28.80 7.39
CA PRO A 61 -17.84 29.27 6.22
C PRO A 61 -17.16 28.77 4.94
N GLY A 62 -17.95 28.24 4.00
CA GLY A 62 -17.46 27.77 2.70
C GLY A 62 -16.87 26.35 2.69
N PHE A 63 -16.94 25.61 3.81
CA PHE A 63 -16.57 24.19 3.85
C PHE A 63 -17.81 23.31 3.88
N GLU A 64 -18.02 22.53 2.82
CA GLU A 64 -19.08 21.52 2.75
C GLU A 64 -18.42 20.16 2.55
N TRP A 65 -18.70 19.23 3.47
CA TRP A 65 -18.28 17.84 3.38
C TRP A 65 -19.53 16.97 3.39
N THR A 66 -19.71 16.20 2.32
CA THR A 66 -20.94 15.41 2.11
C THR A 66 -20.69 13.92 2.27
N ALA A 67 -21.73 13.19 2.68
CA ALA A 67 -21.67 11.73 2.77
C ALA A 67 -21.43 11.05 1.41
N GLU A 68 -21.79 11.73 0.32
CA GLU A 68 -21.57 11.24 -1.05
C GLU A 68 -20.08 11.27 -1.41
N GLU A 69 -19.37 12.35 -1.12
CA GLU A 69 -17.92 12.45 -1.34
C GLU A 69 -17.14 11.41 -0.52
N LYS A 70 -17.57 11.17 0.73
CA LYS A 70 -17.02 10.10 1.57
C LYS A 70 -17.18 8.73 0.90
N SER A 71 -18.39 8.44 0.40
CA SER A 71 -18.70 7.18 -0.30
C SER A 71 -17.88 7.01 -1.59
N GLN A 72 -17.70 8.08 -2.37
CA GLN A 72 -16.87 8.05 -3.58
C GLN A 72 -15.40 7.73 -3.26
N LEU A 73 -14.87 8.28 -2.18
CA LEU A 73 -13.49 8.07 -1.75
C LEU A 73 -13.26 6.64 -1.21
N GLU A 74 -14.23 6.11 -0.44
CA GLU A 74 -14.25 4.71 -0.02
C GLU A 74 -14.36 3.74 -1.22
N MET A 75 -15.19 4.09 -2.21
CA MET A 75 -15.29 3.32 -3.45
C MET A 75 -13.96 3.33 -4.21
N TYR A 76 -13.22 4.45 -4.21
CA TYR A 76 -11.90 4.53 -4.83
C TYR A 76 -10.88 3.63 -4.11
N LYS A 77 -10.88 3.61 -2.78
CA LYS A 77 -10.07 2.67 -1.98
C LYS A 77 -10.37 1.21 -2.35
N MET A 78 -11.65 0.85 -2.47
CA MET A 78 -12.06 -0.50 -2.87
C MET A 78 -11.65 -0.85 -4.31
N LYS A 79 -11.71 0.11 -5.23
CA LYS A 79 -11.22 -0.09 -6.61
C LYS A 79 -9.73 -0.39 -6.65
N MET A 80 -8.92 0.28 -5.81
CA MET A 80 -7.49 0.01 -5.68
C MET A 80 -7.20 -1.37 -5.08
N MET A 81 -7.97 -1.78 -4.06
CA MET A 81 -7.90 -3.15 -3.52
C MET A 81 -8.22 -4.21 -4.59
N LEU A 82 -9.22 -3.96 -5.43
CA LEU A 82 -9.57 -4.86 -6.53
C LEU A 82 -8.47 -4.96 -7.57
N LEU A 83 -7.83 -3.84 -7.93
CA LEU A 83 -6.65 -3.83 -8.80
C LEU A 83 -5.50 -4.64 -8.21
N TYR A 84 -5.22 -4.50 -6.91
CA TYR A 84 -4.21 -5.28 -6.21
C TYR A 84 -4.48 -6.79 -6.32
N VAL A 85 -5.72 -7.23 -6.06
CA VAL A 85 -6.09 -8.64 -6.17
C VAL A 85 -6.00 -9.15 -7.62
N LEU A 86 -6.52 -8.38 -8.58
CA LEU A 86 -6.45 -8.74 -10.01
C LEU A 86 -5.01 -8.83 -10.50
N SER A 87 -4.13 -7.93 -10.04
CA SER A 87 -2.72 -7.97 -10.38
C SER A 87 -2.03 -9.19 -9.78
N THR A 88 -2.33 -9.53 -8.52
CA THR A 88 -1.79 -10.76 -7.89
C THR A 88 -2.17 -12.00 -8.68
N LEU A 89 -3.44 -12.11 -9.10
CA LEU A 89 -3.92 -13.21 -9.94
C LEU A 89 -3.22 -13.23 -11.31
N GLY A 90 -2.95 -12.06 -11.89
CA GLY A 90 -2.21 -11.93 -13.14
C GLY A 90 -0.81 -12.50 -13.09
N ILE A 91 -0.06 -12.22 -12.01
CA ILE A 91 1.28 -12.77 -11.82
C ILE A 91 1.21 -14.31 -11.79
N VAL A 92 0.25 -14.87 -11.04
CA VAL A 92 0.05 -16.33 -10.96
C VAL A 92 -0.29 -16.91 -12.33
N ILE A 93 -1.20 -16.29 -13.08
CA ILE A 93 -1.57 -16.73 -14.44
C ILE A 93 -0.36 -16.67 -15.38
N CYS A 94 0.42 -15.58 -15.37
CA CYS A 94 1.64 -15.46 -16.16
C CYS A 94 2.66 -16.54 -15.78
N MET A 95 2.86 -16.83 -14.50
CA MET A 95 3.74 -17.90 -14.04
C MET A 95 3.29 -19.27 -14.56
N ILE A 96 2.00 -19.60 -14.46
CA ILE A 96 1.43 -20.87 -14.96
C ILE A 96 1.62 -21.02 -16.48
N ILE A 97 1.58 -19.91 -17.24
CA ILE A 97 1.77 -19.93 -18.69
C ILE A 97 3.25 -20.10 -19.06
N ILE A 98 4.16 -19.46 -18.32
CA ILE A 98 5.60 -19.41 -18.61
C ILE A 98 6.32 -20.70 -18.17
N ILE A 99 6.06 -21.21 -16.96
CA ILE A 99 6.78 -22.35 -16.38
C ILE A 99 6.81 -23.58 -17.31
N PRO A 100 5.68 -24.02 -17.92
CA PRO A 100 5.66 -25.16 -18.83
C PRO A 100 6.46 -24.97 -20.14
N GLN A 101 6.85 -23.75 -20.48
CA GLN A 101 7.68 -23.47 -21.67
C GLN A 101 9.17 -23.75 -21.41
N PHE A 102 9.59 -23.74 -20.14
CA PHE A 102 10.96 -24.01 -19.72
C PHE A 102 11.21 -25.48 -19.41
N PHE A 103 10.18 -26.23 -19.01
CA PHE A 103 10.29 -27.67 -18.84
C PHE A 103 10.39 -28.40 -20.18
N ASP A 104 11.54 -29.04 -20.39
CA ASP A 104 11.83 -29.86 -21.55
C ASP A 104 11.52 -31.32 -21.20
N PHE A 105 10.38 -31.82 -21.66
CA PHE A 105 10.02 -33.21 -21.45
C PHE A 105 10.65 -34.05 -22.55
N ASN A 106 11.66 -34.81 -22.19
CA ASN A 106 12.28 -35.77 -23.11
C ASN A 106 11.31 -36.93 -23.33
N ASN A 107 10.86 -37.12 -24.57
CA ASN A 107 9.98 -38.24 -24.91
C ASN A 107 10.78 -39.56 -24.84
N LYS A 108 10.13 -40.71 -24.64
CA LYS A 108 10.76 -42.05 -24.56
C LYS A 108 11.59 -42.44 -25.80
N ARG A 109 11.48 -41.67 -26.89
CA ARG A 109 12.23 -41.82 -28.16
C ARG A 109 13.45 -40.88 -28.29
N GLY A 110 13.78 -40.08 -27.28
CA GLY A 110 14.96 -39.20 -27.30
C GLY A 110 14.81 -37.90 -28.12
N TYR A 111 13.61 -37.58 -28.60
CA TYR A 111 13.33 -36.30 -29.25
C TYR A 111 12.90 -35.26 -28.21
N ARG A 112 13.61 -34.11 -28.16
CA ARG A 112 13.22 -32.91 -27.40
C ARG A 112 11.81 -32.52 -27.76
N SER A 113 10.87 -32.78 -26.86
CA SER A 113 9.46 -32.49 -27.08
C SER A 113 9.07 -31.33 -26.19
N HIS A 114 9.04 -30.12 -26.76
CA HIS A 114 8.40 -28.99 -26.10
C HIS A 114 6.89 -29.25 -26.02
N LEU A 115 6.42 -29.96 -24.99
CA LEU A 115 5.02 -30.47 -24.88
C LEU A 115 3.95 -29.38 -25.11
N CYS A 116 4.24 -28.12 -24.76
CA CYS A 116 3.33 -26.98 -24.99
C CYS A 116 3.33 -26.42 -26.42
N LEU A 117 4.31 -26.77 -27.25
CA LEU A 117 4.42 -26.37 -28.67
C LEU A 117 3.84 -27.43 -29.61
N VAL A 118 3.61 -28.65 -29.13
CA VAL A 118 3.19 -29.79 -29.97
C VAL A 118 1.69 -29.80 -30.25
N SER A 119 0.84 -29.28 -29.35
CA SER A 119 -0.62 -29.24 -29.57
C SER A 119 -1.13 -27.81 -29.80
N PRO A 120 -1.51 -27.42 -31.02
CA PRO A 120 -2.01 -26.07 -31.33
C PRO A 120 -3.27 -25.69 -30.53
N LYS A 121 -4.08 -26.67 -30.11
CA LYS A 121 -5.28 -26.45 -29.28
C LYS A 121 -4.94 -25.86 -27.90
N VAL A 122 -3.90 -26.37 -27.24
CA VAL A 122 -3.48 -25.89 -25.90
C VAL A 122 -2.88 -24.49 -25.98
N ALA A 123 -2.15 -24.19 -27.06
CA ALA A 123 -1.62 -22.85 -27.31
C ALA A 123 -2.75 -21.81 -27.47
N TRP A 124 -3.79 -22.14 -28.22
CA TRP A 124 -4.97 -21.28 -28.36
C TRP A 124 -5.71 -21.06 -27.04
N ILE A 125 -5.90 -22.10 -26.22
CA ILE A 125 -6.53 -21.96 -24.90
C ILE A 125 -5.75 -21.00 -24.00
N LYS A 126 -4.42 -21.17 -23.91
CA LYS A 126 -3.56 -20.29 -23.09
C LYS A 126 -3.61 -18.84 -23.58
N PHE A 127 -3.59 -18.64 -24.90
CA PHE A 127 -3.71 -17.31 -25.49
C PHE A 127 -5.06 -16.66 -25.17
N SER A 128 -6.17 -17.39 -25.30
CA SER A 128 -7.51 -16.88 -24.98
C SER A 128 -7.65 -16.48 -23.51
N ILE A 129 -7.11 -17.29 -22.59
CA ILE A 129 -7.13 -16.97 -21.15
C ILE A 129 -6.35 -15.67 -20.88
N LEU A 130 -5.14 -15.55 -21.43
CA LEU A 130 -4.32 -14.36 -21.26
C LEU A 130 -4.97 -13.12 -21.88
N ALA A 131 -5.54 -13.25 -23.09
CA ALA A 131 -6.21 -12.14 -23.77
C ALA A 131 -7.43 -11.63 -22.98
N ILE A 132 -8.26 -12.54 -22.45
CA ILE A 132 -9.40 -12.17 -21.59
C ILE A 132 -8.89 -11.46 -20.33
N TYR A 133 -7.85 -11.99 -19.70
CA TYR A 133 -7.26 -11.36 -18.52
C TYR A 133 -6.76 -9.94 -18.79
N VAL A 134 -5.98 -9.74 -19.86
CA VAL A 134 -5.45 -8.41 -20.25
C VAL A 134 -6.58 -7.42 -20.51
N LEU A 135 -7.66 -7.86 -21.16
CA LEU A 135 -8.83 -7.01 -21.38
C LEU A 135 -9.53 -6.64 -20.07
N LEU A 136 -9.70 -7.59 -19.14
CA LEU A 136 -10.29 -7.33 -17.83
C LEU A 136 -9.43 -6.37 -17.01
N LEU A 137 -8.10 -6.57 -16.99
CA LEU A 137 -7.17 -5.67 -16.31
C LEU A 137 -7.19 -4.28 -16.93
N GLY A 138 -7.16 -4.18 -18.26
CA GLY A 138 -7.26 -2.91 -18.98
C GLY A 138 -8.56 -2.16 -18.67
N MET A 139 -9.70 -2.86 -18.63
CA MET A 139 -10.99 -2.26 -18.24
C MET A 139 -10.99 -1.78 -16.79
N ALA A 140 -10.42 -2.57 -15.86
CA ALA A 140 -10.31 -2.17 -14.46
C ALA A 140 -9.44 -0.91 -14.29
N ILE A 141 -8.31 -0.84 -14.99
CA ILE A 141 -7.42 0.33 -14.95
C ILE A 141 -8.12 1.56 -15.54
N LEU A 142 -8.80 1.42 -16.68
CA LEU A 142 -9.57 2.52 -17.28
C LEU A 142 -10.68 3.01 -16.34
N TRP A 143 -11.37 2.09 -15.68
CA TRP A 143 -12.39 2.43 -14.68
C TRP A 143 -11.82 3.31 -13.58
N VAL A 144 -10.67 2.93 -13.02
CA VAL A 144 -10.02 3.72 -11.97
C VAL A 144 -9.48 5.05 -12.50
N TRP A 145 -8.95 5.06 -13.72
CA TRP A 145 -8.36 6.24 -14.34
C TRP A 145 -9.37 7.36 -14.58
N LEU A 146 -10.59 7.02 -15.03
CA LEU A 146 -11.62 8.01 -15.34
C LEU A 146 -12.08 8.80 -14.11
N ASP A 147 -12.22 8.13 -12.96
CA ASP A 147 -12.70 8.78 -11.73
C ASP A 147 -11.58 9.47 -10.93
N CYS A 148 -10.32 9.07 -11.14
CA CYS A 148 -9.17 9.50 -10.35
C CYS A 148 -9.03 11.02 -10.24
N LYS A 149 -9.09 11.73 -11.37
CA LYS A 149 -8.83 13.18 -11.39
C LYS A 149 -9.85 13.96 -10.55
N SER A 150 -11.14 13.62 -10.68
CA SER A 150 -12.20 14.34 -9.97
C SER A 150 -12.10 14.10 -8.47
N ILE A 151 -11.94 12.85 -8.05
CA ILE A 151 -11.88 12.45 -6.65
C ILE A 151 -10.68 13.07 -5.94
N VAL A 152 -9.50 13.00 -6.57
CA VAL A 152 -8.26 13.56 -6.01
C VAL A 152 -8.33 15.08 -5.89
N THR A 153 -8.87 15.76 -6.90
CA THR A 153 -8.99 17.24 -6.85
C THR A 153 -9.94 17.67 -5.74
N ASN A 154 -11.08 17.00 -5.58
CA ASN A 154 -12.04 17.30 -4.52
C ASN A 154 -11.45 17.03 -3.14
N PHE A 155 -10.75 15.90 -2.97
CA PHE A 155 -10.07 15.57 -1.72
C PHE A 155 -9.05 16.65 -1.33
N PHE A 156 -8.16 17.05 -2.23
CA PHE A 156 -7.14 18.06 -1.92
C PHE A 156 -7.72 19.45 -1.72
N SER A 157 -8.79 19.81 -2.43
CA SER A 157 -9.51 21.06 -2.20
C SER A 157 -10.07 21.11 -0.77
N ASN A 158 -10.75 20.03 -0.34
CA ASN A 158 -11.31 19.92 1.00
C ASN A 158 -10.20 19.84 2.05
N PHE A 159 -9.11 19.13 1.78
CA PHE A 159 -7.96 19.04 2.68
C PHE A 159 -7.28 20.40 2.93
N ASN A 160 -7.04 21.18 1.88
CA ASN A 160 -6.43 22.51 2.00
C ASN A 160 -7.33 23.54 2.70
N TYR A 161 -8.66 23.37 2.58
CA TYR A 161 -9.62 24.26 3.20
C TYR A 161 -10.09 23.81 4.58
N ALA A 162 -9.78 22.58 5.00
CA ALA A 162 -10.14 22.06 6.31
C ALA A 162 -9.48 22.86 7.45
N ALA A 163 -10.04 22.79 8.65
CA ALA A 163 -9.40 23.33 9.84
C ALA A 163 -8.45 22.25 10.40
N THR A 164 -7.15 22.39 10.14
CA THR A 164 -6.15 21.45 10.64
C THR A 164 -5.90 21.72 12.13
N GLY A 165 -6.40 20.85 13.00
CA GLY A 165 -6.03 20.83 14.41
C GLY A 165 -4.69 20.09 14.61
N GLU A 166 -3.90 20.54 15.59
CA GLU A 166 -2.60 19.94 15.96
C GLU A 166 -2.73 18.45 16.32
N GLU A 167 -3.84 18.05 16.94
CA GLU A 167 -4.17 16.65 17.25
C GLU A 167 -4.18 15.75 16.01
N PHE A 168 -4.67 16.24 14.86
CA PHE A 168 -4.71 15.46 13.62
C PHE A 168 -3.32 15.33 12.97
N VAL A 169 -2.48 16.36 13.13
CA VAL A 169 -1.09 16.34 12.67
C VAL A 169 -0.29 15.31 13.47
N HIS A 170 -0.38 15.33 14.80
CA HIS A 170 0.27 14.36 15.66
C HIS A 170 -0.21 12.91 15.39
N ARG A 171 -1.51 12.70 15.14
CA ARG A 171 -2.04 11.37 14.75
C ARG A 171 -1.45 10.88 13.42
N LEU A 172 -1.29 11.77 12.43
CA LEU A 172 -0.63 11.44 11.16
C LEU A 172 0.85 11.11 11.38
N GLU A 173 1.57 11.92 12.16
CA GLU A 173 2.99 11.70 12.46
C GLU A 173 3.22 10.35 13.17
N SER A 174 2.35 10.00 14.12
CA SER A 174 2.39 8.71 14.81
C SER A 174 2.16 7.53 13.86
N GLU A 175 1.20 7.62 12.93
CA GLU A 175 0.91 6.54 11.96
C GLU A 175 1.98 6.36 10.88
N PHE A 176 2.69 7.43 10.53
CA PHE A 176 3.80 7.42 9.58
C PHE A 176 5.18 7.30 10.25
N ASN A 177 5.22 7.25 11.58
CA ASN A 177 6.43 7.21 12.39
C ASN A 177 7.42 8.33 12.01
N CYS A 178 6.86 9.52 11.76
CA CYS A 178 7.63 10.72 11.49
C CYS A 178 8.20 11.23 12.81
N VAL A 179 9.52 11.38 12.89
CA VAL A 179 10.16 12.09 14.01
C VAL A 179 10.03 13.58 13.71
N SER A 180 9.22 14.30 14.48
CA SER A 180 9.10 15.75 14.35
C SER A 180 10.36 16.42 14.90
N ASP A 181 10.68 17.61 14.39
CA ASP A 181 11.75 18.43 14.96
C ASP A 181 11.38 18.94 16.38
N ASP A 182 10.07 19.04 16.67
CA ASP A 182 9.56 19.41 18.00
C ASP A 182 9.88 18.34 19.07
N ASP A 183 10.04 17.07 18.68
CA ASP A 183 10.48 15.99 19.59
C ASP A 183 11.97 16.12 19.97
N LYS A 184 12.74 16.94 19.23
CA LYS A 184 14.14 17.28 19.55
C LYS A 184 14.26 18.56 20.37
N GLU A 185 13.21 19.36 20.50
CA GLU A 185 13.15 20.42 21.51
C GLU A 185 12.92 19.78 22.89
N GLY A 186 13.95 19.08 23.35
CA GLY A 186 13.99 18.53 24.71
C GLY A 186 13.69 19.64 25.70
N TYR A 187 12.76 19.34 26.61
CA TYR A 187 12.47 20.10 27.83
C TYR A 187 13.74 20.78 28.37
N ASP A 188 13.79 22.12 28.24
CA ASP A 188 14.85 22.94 28.81
C ASP A 188 14.43 23.40 30.21
N PRO A 189 14.89 22.73 31.29
CA PRO A 189 14.55 23.10 32.66
C PRO A 189 15.00 24.53 33.02
N SER A 190 15.83 25.19 32.21
CA SER A 190 16.26 26.57 32.44
C SER A 190 15.23 27.63 32.04
N LYS A 191 14.18 27.26 31.28
CA LYS A 191 13.10 28.17 30.86
C LYS A 191 11.88 28.17 31.82
N VAL A 192 11.90 27.34 32.87
CA VAL A 192 10.83 27.31 33.86
C VAL A 192 10.99 28.47 34.84
N SER A 193 10.11 29.47 34.70
CA SER A 193 9.99 30.57 35.66
C SER A 193 9.44 30.05 37.00
N PRO A 194 9.92 30.50 38.17
CA PRO A 194 9.80 29.74 39.43
C PRO A 194 8.41 29.71 40.10
N SER A 195 7.32 30.10 39.44
CA SER A 195 6.06 30.35 40.15
C SER A 195 5.16 29.13 40.37
N TYR A 196 5.54 27.93 39.91
CA TYR A 196 4.68 26.73 40.01
C TYR A 196 5.37 25.49 40.62
N ALA A 197 6.60 25.64 41.16
CA ALA A 197 7.32 24.52 41.76
C ALA A 197 6.95 24.22 43.23
N GLU A 198 6.11 25.06 43.86
CA GLU A 198 5.82 24.95 45.30
C GLU A 198 4.53 24.18 45.63
N SER A 199 3.70 23.83 44.64
CA SER A 199 2.44 23.10 44.89
C SER A 199 2.55 21.57 44.81
N ILE A 200 3.62 21.03 44.20
CA ILE A 200 3.77 19.58 43.99
C ILE A 200 4.57 18.91 45.12
N THR A 201 5.44 19.65 45.81
CA THR A 201 6.33 19.09 46.85
C THR A 201 5.68 18.88 48.22
N PHE A 202 4.45 19.34 48.46
CA PHE A 202 3.74 19.10 49.73
C PHE A 202 2.96 17.78 49.77
N SER A 203 2.60 17.19 48.62
CA SER A 203 1.76 15.98 48.62
C SER A 203 2.55 14.67 48.75
N GLU A 204 3.86 14.64 48.48
CA GLU A 204 4.66 13.40 48.49
C GLU A 204 5.53 13.21 49.74
N ARG A 205 5.62 14.23 50.62
CA ARG A 205 6.44 14.19 51.83
C ARG A 205 5.57 14.10 53.09
N SER A 206 4.99 12.94 53.43
CA SER A 206 4.59 12.61 54.83
C SER A 206 4.08 11.16 55.04
N THR A 207 3.72 10.40 54.01
CA THR A 207 3.54 8.93 54.14
C THR A 207 4.88 8.23 53.98
N SER A 208 5.76 8.37 54.96
CA SER A 208 7.00 7.61 55.08
C SER A 208 7.23 7.18 56.53
N ILE A 209 6.88 5.93 56.87
CA ILE A 209 7.50 5.22 58.00
C ILE A 209 7.71 3.75 57.59
N GLY A 210 8.98 3.31 57.62
CA GLY A 210 9.42 1.91 57.58
C GLY A 210 10.32 1.60 56.36
N SER A 211 11.61 1.98 56.35
CA SER A 211 12.78 1.12 56.71
C SER A 211 12.77 -0.24 55.98
N SER A 212 13.77 -0.67 55.21
CA SER A 212 15.22 -0.49 55.28
C SER A 212 15.88 -1.15 54.05
N GLU A 213 17.01 -0.58 53.57
CA GLU A 213 18.19 -1.25 52.95
C GLU A 213 17.97 -2.10 51.68
N THR A 214 18.76 -2.09 50.60
CA THR A 214 20.02 -1.47 50.17
C THR A 214 20.15 -1.82 48.68
N SER A 215 20.45 -0.84 47.83
CA SER A 215 20.93 -1.06 46.46
C SER A 215 22.46 -1.04 46.48
N PRO A 216 23.15 -1.89 45.69
CA PRO A 216 24.06 -1.28 44.73
C PRO A 216 24.23 -2.05 43.40
N TYR A 217 24.33 -1.26 42.31
CA TYR A 217 25.20 -1.45 41.14
C TYR A 217 24.88 -2.63 40.20
N ARG A 218 24.53 -2.36 38.93
CA ARG A 218 25.47 -2.02 37.83
C ARG A 218 26.40 -3.21 37.59
N ASP A 219 26.08 -4.03 36.59
CA ASP A 219 26.97 -4.79 35.69
C ASP A 219 26.24 -6.03 35.14
N MET A 220 25.89 -6.00 33.84
CA MET A 220 25.85 -7.17 32.94
C MET A 220 25.35 -6.75 31.54
N ALA A 221 26.13 -5.88 30.90
CA ALA A 221 26.39 -6.02 29.47
C ALA A 221 27.74 -6.73 29.35
N ILE A 222 27.94 -7.47 28.25
CA ILE A 222 29.14 -8.24 27.87
C ILE A 222 29.10 -9.71 28.35
N TRP A 223 28.67 -10.59 27.45
CA TRP A 223 29.39 -11.83 27.15
C TRP A 223 29.40 -12.03 25.63
N GLU A 224 30.61 -11.96 25.09
CA GLU A 224 31.00 -12.27 23.70
C GLU A 224 31.10 -13.78 23.46
N ALA A 225 31.11 -14.12 22.16
CA ALA A 225 31.94 -15.14 21.52
C ALA A 225 31.77 -16.62 21.92
N GLY A 226 31.13 -17.35 21.00
CA GLY A 226 31.37 -18.75 20.68
C GLY A 226 31.16 -18.95 19.19
#